data_AF-A0A8S3S184-F1
#
_entry.id   AF-A0A8S3S184-F1
#
_cell.length_a   1.000
_cell.length_b   1.000
_cell.length_c   1.000
_cell.angle_alpha   90.00
_cell.angle_beta   90.00
_cell.angle_gamma   90.00
#
_symmetry.space_group_name_H-M   'P 1'
#
loop_
_entity.id
_entity.type
_entity.pdbx_description
1 polymer ?
#
loop_
_entity_poly.entity_id
_entity_poly.type
_entity_poly.pdbx_seq_one_letter_code
_entity_poly.pdbx_strand_id
1 'polypeptide(L)'
;MENIFILFLMIASACAVSWPSGRYSIPKPKTGCPSGWAEGWRYQDNEDSNNINSVTPSIGHHFFGTFGRNTKLYYCTKTTYSGSGSWPSGNYCIARYGSSCPSGFTCRSSYIYWDDEDNANANSKSGVLPDGVYDRNTKIYFCCKSDGSAYSRIDLPTTKPFYLYKYTSTCQRVRGMTVREELVKMDDEDDRNNSSDDGCHPKKTDTTFEQNTSGQTPSGRGLDYINIRNTPLILVKNGPTMENLFILFLMIASACAVLQYTPGGRFSLPIIPRPTISFIPVSWPSGRYSLPKPKAGCPSGWAEGWRYQDNEDSNNINSVTPSIGHHFFGTFNRNTIMYYCTKTSHSGSGSWPSGNYCISRYGGSCPSGFSTGFIYWDDEDNANANSHGGVLPDGEYNRNTKVQYCCRSDGSAYISMKRPTYQPFYLYKYTSTCQRVRGMSVREETIKMDDEDDRNNSSDGGHHPKKTDTTVVHYCYYS
;
A
#
# COMPACT_ATOMS: atom_id res chain seq x y z
N MET A 1 12.50 -36.22 52.10
CA MET A 1 11.58 -35.07 52.04
C MET A 1 12.30 -33.96 51.30
N GLU A 2 11.58 -33.39 50.32
CA GLU A 2 11.82 -32.13 49.62
C GLU A 2 13.07 -32.00 48.73
N ASN A 3 12.89 -32.35 47.45
CA ASN A 3 13.67 -31.75 46.36
C ASN A 3 12.95 -30.48 45.89
N ILE A 4 13.53 -29.32 46.21
CA ILE A 4 13.12 -28.01 45.69
C ILE A 4 13.46 -27.96 44.20
N PHE A 5 12.44 -27.91 43.35
CA PHE A 5 12.59 -27.55 41.93
C PHE A 5 12.55 -26.02 41.82
N ILE A 6 13.72 -25.40 41.62
CA ILE A 6 13.81 -23.98 41.26
C ILE A 6 13.37 -23.84 39.80
N LEU A 7 12.16 -23.31 39.60
CA LEU A 7 11.63 -22.95 38.29
C LEU A 7 12.38 -21.72 37.77
N PHE A 8 13.34 -21.91 36.88
CA PHE A 8 13.94 -20.81 36.11
C PHE A 8 12.90 -20.24 35.15
N LEU A 9 12.29 -19.12 35.54
CA LEU A 9 11.47 -18.30 34.66
C LEU A 9 12.39 -17.64 33.61
N MET A 10 12.56 -18.29 32.46
CA MET A 10 13.17 -17.67 31.29
C MET A 10 12.23 -16.57 30.78
N ILE A 11 12.37 -15.37 31.33
CA ILE A 11 11.78 -14.17 30.74
C ILE A 11 12.53 -13.94 29.43
N ALA A 12 11.94 -14.38 28.32
CA ALA A 12 12.37 -13.95 27.00
C ALA A 12 12.14 -12.43 26.93
N SER A 13 13.18 -11.66 27.21
CA SER A 13 13.21 -10.22 26.96
C SER A 13 13.13 -10.05 25.43
N ALA A 14 11.91 -9.84 24.93
CA ALA A 14 11.73 -9.33 23.59
C ALA A 14 12.47 -8.00 23.53
N CYS A 15 13.60 -7.98 22.83
CA CYS A 15 14.41 -6.78 22.67
C CYS A 15 13.50 -5.65 22.16
N ALA A 16 13.29 -4.63 22.98
CA ALA A 16 12.46 -3.49 22.59
C ALA A 16 13.08 -2.84 21.36
N VAL A 17 12.35 -2.83 20.25
CA VAL A 17 12.75 -2.10 19.05
C VAL A 17 12.82 -0.63 19.43
N SER A 18 13.99 -0.01 19.29
CA SER A 18 14.20 1.42 19.53
C SER A 18 13.90 2.23 18.27
N TRP A 19 13.60 3.52 18.42
CA TRP A 19 13.47 4.42 17.28
C TRP A 19 14.79 4.48 16.45
N PRO A 20 14.71 4.58 15.11
CA PRO A 20 15.90 4.70 14.27
C PRO A 20 16.77 5.92 14.63
N SER A 21 18.05 5.80 14.30
CA SER A 21 19.01 6.89 14.47
C SER A 21 18.66 8.13 13.62
N GLY A 22 19.10 9.31 14.08
CA GLY A 22 18.86 10.58 13.41
C GLY A 22 17.82 11.47 14.10
N ARG A 23 17.69 12.69 13.57
CA ARG A 23 16.81 13.75 14.07
C ARG A 23 15.68 14.00 13.08
N TYR A 24 14.45 14.09 13.57
CA TYR A 24 13.26 14.20 12.73
C TYR A 24 12.02 14.51 13.57
N SER A 25 10.93 14.88 12.91
CA SER A 25 9.67 15.21 13.55
C SER A 25 8.49 14.45 12.92
N ILE A 26 7.49 14.14 13.73
CA ILE A 26 6.23 13.48 13.32
C ILE A 26 5.04 14.18 14.00
N PRO A 27 3.83 14.12 13.41
CA PRO A 27 2.63 14.63 14.07
C PRO A 27 2.40 13.97 15.43
N LYS A 28 1.88 14.73 16.38
CA LYS A 28 1.58 14.25 17.73
C LYS A 28 0.21 13.57 17.78
N PRO A 29 0.12 12.30 18.21
CA PRO A 29 -1.14 11.66 18.52
C PRO A 29 -1.68 12.07 19.90
N LYS A 30 -2.99 11.88 20.12
CA LYS A 30 -3.68 12.12 21.39
C LYS A 30 -3.07 11.33 22.56
N THR A 31 -2.42 10.20 22.27
CA THR A 31 -1.67 9.38 23.25
C THR A 31 -0.35 10.01 23.71
N GLY A 32 0.04 11.14 23.12
CA GLY A 32 1.27 11.86 23.44
C GLY A 32 2.51 11.33 22.72
N CYS A 33 3.64 11.99 22.96
CA CYS A 33 4.89 11.68 22.28
C CYS A 33 5.61 10.44 22.85
N PRO A 34 6.49 9.81 22.06
CA PRO A 34 7.44 8.83 22.58
C PRO A 34 8.31 9.45 23.69
N SER A 35 8.71 8.64 24.67
CA SER A 35 9.50 9.11 25.81
C SER A 35 10.81 9.77 25.37
N GLY A 36 11.09 10.96 25.93
CA GLY A 36 12.31 11.72 25.64
C GLY A 36 12.27 12.57 24.37
N TRP A 37 11.13 12.68 23.69
CA TRP A 37 10.96 13.56 22.53
C TRP A 37 10.46 14.94 22.95
N ALA A 38 10.93 15.97 22.26
CA ALA A 38 10.45 17.34 22.46
C ALA A 38 9.09 17.54 21.79
N GLU A 39 8.34 18.51 22.28
CA GLU A 39 7.04 18.87 21.73
C GLU A 39 7.05 20.30 21.19
N GLY A 40 6.25 20.53 20.16
CA GLY A 40 6.01 21.85 19.60
C GLY A 40 4.65 21.89 18.92
N TRP A 41 4.16 23.10 18.67
CA TRP A 41 2.92 23.31 17.94
C TRP A 41 3.03 24.50 17.01
N ARG A 42 2.26 24.42 15.92
CA ARG A 42 1.98 25.54 15.03
C ARG A 42 0.48 25.78 15.01
N TYR A 43 0.10 27.04 14.99
CA TYR A 43 -1.23 27.54 14.72
C TYR A 43 -1.16 28.21 13.36
N GLN A 44 -1.97 27.71 12.45
CA GLN A 44 -2.13 28.22 11.09
C GLN A 44 -3.50 28.90 11.05
N ASP A 45 -3.47 30.19 10.79
CA ASP A 45 -4.62 31.01 10.48
C ASP A 45 -4.99 30.72 9.02
N ASN A 46 -6.05 29.93 8.89
CA ASN A 46 -6.56 29.48 7.60
C ASN A 46 -7.61 30.48 7.12
N GLU A 47 -7.98 30.38 5.84
CA GLU A 47 -8.92 31.30 5.17
C GLU A 47 -10.16 31.61 6.03
N ASP A 48 -10.47 32.89 6.19
CA ASP A 48 -11.54 33.32 7.08
C ASP A 48 -12.95 33.20 6.45
N SER A 49 -13.04 33.22 5.12
CA SER A 49 -14.27 33.21 4.33
C SER A 49 -14.55 31.84 3.70
N ASN A 50 -15.77 31.33 3.81
CA ASN A 50 -16.14 30.00 3.24
C ASN A 50 -15.23 28.83 3.64
N ASN A 51 -14.54 28.95 4.78
CA ASN A 51 -13.55 27.99 5.24
C ASN A 51 -14.03 26.53 5.19
N ILE A 52 -13.30 25.70 4.44
CA ILE A 52 -13.57 24.26 4.26
C ILE A 52 -12.53 23.36 4.93
N ASN A 53 -11.86 23.84 5.97
CA ASN A 53 -11.03 23.05 6.86
C ASN A 53 -11.78 21.82 7.35
N SER A 54 -11.09 20.69 7.40
CA SER A 54 -11.64 19.49 8.01
C SER A 54 -10.55 18.57 8.50
N VAL A 55 -10.89 17.73 9.45
CA VAL A 55 -10.08 16.58 9.85
C VAL A 55 -10.95 15.35 9.64
N THR A 56 -10.34 14.16 9.45
CA THR A 56 -11.07 12.87 9.53
C THR A 56 -12.11 12.96 10.65
N PRO A 57 -13.38 12.56 10.41
CA PRO A 57 -14.54 13.02 11.18
C PRO A 57 -14.22 13.21 12.67
N SER A 58 -14.43 14.43 13.17
CA SER A 58 -13.94 14.96 14.46
C SER A 58 -14.12 14.00 15.65
N ILE A 59 -15.18 13.21 15.64
CA ILE A 59 -15.52 12.21 16.68
C ILE A 59 -14.57 10.98 16.69
N GLY A 60 -13.68 10.82 15.70
CA GLY A 60 -12.91 9.58 15.52
C GLY A 60 -11.45 9.70 15.07
N HIS A 61 -10.82 10.89 15.02
CA HIS A 61 -9.39 11.03 14.70
C HIS A 61 -8.49 11.01 15.95
N HIS A 62 -7.20 10.71 15.76
CA HIS A 62 -6.21 10.61 16.82
C HIS A 62 -5.19 11.76 16.86
N PHE A 63 -5.31 12.78 16.01
CA PHE A 63 -4.41 13.95 16.06
C PHE A 63 -4.60 14.74 17.36
N PHE A 64 -3.51 15.18 17.97
CA PHE A 64 -3.54 16.17 19.04
C PHE A 64 -3.49 17.57 18.43
N GLY A 65 -4.60 18.30 18.52
CA GLY A 65 -4.75 19.60 17.86
C GLY A 65 -6.19 20.11 17.86
N THR A 66 -6.38 21.29 17.27
CA THR A 66 -7.71 21.87 16.99
C THR A 66 -7.84 22.06 15.49
N PHE A 67 -8.95 21.61 14.93
CA PHE A 67 -9.22 21.60 13.49
C PHE A 67 -10.64 22.14 13.29
N GLY A 68 -10.74 23.43 12.98
CA GLY A 68 -11.98 24.17 12.80
C GLY A 68 -11.72 25.31 11.82
N ARG A 69 -12.16 26.53 12.13
CA ARG A 69 -11.79 27.71 11.33
C ARG A 69 -10.27 27.82 11.17
N ASN A 70 -9.50 27.58 12.22
CA ASN A 70 -8.04 27.58 12.15
C ASN A 70 -7.46 26.24 12.60
N THR A 71 -6.25 25.96 12.13
CA THR A 71 -5.61 24.67 12.37
C THR A 71 -4.46 24.79 13.36
N LYS A 72 -4.57 24.14 14.52
CA LYS A 72 -3.47 24.00 15.48
C LYS A 72 -2.97 22.57 15.50
N LEU A 73 -1.77 22.34 14.97
CA LEU A 73 -1.17 21.01 14.87
C LEU A 73 0.07 20.90 15.75
N TYR A 74 0.15 19.80 16.52
CA TYR A 74 1.26 19.50 17.42
C TYR A 74 2.18 18.44 16.83
N TYR A 75 3.44 18.49 17.23
CA TYR A 75 4.51 17.63 16.74
C TYR A 75 5.30 17.01 17.88
N CYS A 76 5.73 15.79 17.66
CA CYS A 76 6.75 15.11 18.44
C CYS A 76 8.06 15.16 17.67
N THR A 77 9.08 15.78 18.25
CA THR A 77 10.37 15.98 17.60
C THR A 77 11.48 15.26 18.35
N LYS A 78 12.16 14.35 17.65
CA LYS A 78 13.37 13.68 18.16
C LYS A 78 14.57 14.58 17.89
N THR A 79 15.05 15.24 18.93
CA THR A 79 16.14 16.22 18.84
C THR A 79 17.53 15.59 18.95
N THR A 80 17.63 14.38 19.47
CA THR A 80 18.89 13.65 19.66
C THR A 80 19.16 12.70 18.49
N TYR A 81 20.43 12.55 18.12
CA TYR A 81 20.85 11.64 17.05
C TYR A 81 20.87 10.16 17.49
N SER A 82 20.63 9.88 18.77
CA SER A 82 20.64 8.54 19.38
C SER A 82 19.61 7.58 18.78
N GLY A 83 19.69 6.30 19.10
CA GLY A 83 18.82 5.25 18.52
C GLY A 83 19.65 4.11 17.95
N SER A 84 18.99 3.05 17.48
CA SER A 84 19.67 1.93 16.84
C SER A 84 19.12 1.67 15.44
N GLY A 85 20.01 1.36 14.50
CA GLY A 85 19.67 1.04 13.12
C GLY A 85 19.33 2.24 12.24
N SER A 86 19.16 1.94 10.96
CA SER A 86 18.68 2.87 9.93
C SER A 86 17.17 2.77 9.78
N TRP A 87 16.55 3.78 9.18
CA TRP A 87 15.13 3.74 8.85
C TRP A 87 14.82 2.58 7.89
N PRO A 88 13.82 1.72 8.20
CA PRO A 88 13.48 0.56 7.36
C PRO A 88 13.02 0.97 5.97
N SER A 89 13.40 0.23 4.93
CA SER A 89 12.91 0.48 3.57
C SER A 89 11.39 0.44 3.49
N GLY A 90 10.80 1.37 2.73
CA GLY A 90 9.34 1.50 2.67
C GLY A 90 8.86 2.69 1.85
N ASN A 91 7.58 3.01 1.99
CA ASN A 91 6.93 4.11 1.27
C ASN A 91 6.19 5.02 2.25
N TYR A 92 6.90 6.02 2.75
CA TYR A 92 6.41 6.95 3.77
C TYR A 92 7.32 8.16 3.87
N CYS A 93 6.83 9.22 4.51
CA CYS A 93 7.63 10.38 4.86
C CYS A 93 7.58 10.70 6.35
N ILE A 94 8.54 11.50 6.77
CA ILE A 94 8.60 12.17 8.07
C ILE A 94 8.89 13.65 7.84
N ALA A 95 8.57 14.51 8.80
CA ALA A 95 8.92 15.91 8.72
C ALA A 95 10.41 16.08 9.06
N ARG A 96 11.12 16.86 8.25
CA ARG A 96 12.56 17.10 8.42
C ARG A 96 12.79 17.91 9.69
N TYR A 97 13.86 17.63 10.41
CA TYR A 97 14.30 18.44 11.55
C TYR A 97 15.82 18.48 11.65
N GLY A 98 16.37 19.67 11.92
CA GLY A 98 17.81 19.87 12.07
C GLY A 98 18.54 19.98 10.73
N SER A 99 17.88 20.56 9.72
CA SER A 99 18.40 20.92 8.39
C SER A 99 18.82 19.75 7.50
N SER A 100 18.63 18.50 7.93
CA SER A 100 19.05 17.32 7.18
C SER A 100 18.13 16.14 7.43
N CYS A 101 17.89 15.31 6.41
CA CYS A 101 17.16 14.07 6.59
C CYS A 101 18.02 12.98 7.25
N PRO A 102 17.42 12.07 8.05
CA PRO A 102 18.12 10.88 8.53
C PRO A 102 18.70 10.03 7.39
N SER A 103 19.74 9.26 7.69
CA SER A 103 20.35 8.34 6.73
C SER A 103 19.32 7.33 6.19
N GLY A 104 19.39 7.07 4.88
CA GLY A 104 18.49 6.15 4.19
C GLY A 104 17.23 6.79 3.59
N PHE A 105 16.99 8.08 3.83
CA PHE A 105 16.03 8.86 3.04
C PHE A 105 16.67 9.27 1.71
N THR A 106 16.04 8.84 0.61
CA THR A 106 16.51 9.04 -0.77
C THR A 106 16.18 10.44 -1.26
N CYS A 107 15.07 11.02 -0.81
CA CYS A 107 14.71 12.40 -1.11
C CYS A 107 14.91 13.30 0.11
N ARG A 108 15.81 14.29 -0.03
CA ARG A 108 16.32 15.09 1.11
C ARG A 108 15.94 16.58 1.09
N SER A 109 15.35 17.03 0.00
CA SER A 109 14.98 18.43 -0.24
C SER A 109 13.59 18.49 -0.87
N SER A 110 12.56 18.33 -0.05
CA SER A 110 11.18 18.54 -0.47
C SER A 110 10.43 19.37 0.54
N TYR A 111 9.42 20.10 0.07
CA TYR A 111 8.59 20.93 0.91
C TYR A 111 7.15 20.98 0.42
N ILE A 112 6.28 21.38 1.33
CA ILE A 112 4.96 21.94 1.01
C ILE A 112 4.93 23.34 1.62
N TYR A 113 4.46 24.30 0.84
CA TYR A 113 4.28 25.70 1.18
C TYR A 113 2.80 26.05 1.00
N TRP A 114 2.21 26.55 2.08
CA TRP A 114 0.85 27.08 2.13
C TRP A 114 0.93 28.60 2.23
N ASP A 115 0.26 29.27 1.31
CA ASP A 115 -0.01 30.71 1.40
C ASP A 115 -1.20 30.90 2.33
N ASP A 116 -0.90 31.25 3.58
CA ASP A 116 -1.92 31.38 4.61
C ASP A 116 -2.63 32.74 4.49
N GLU A 117 -3.68 32.96 5.28
CA GLU A 117 -4.49 34.19 5.24
C GLU A 117 -3.62 35.46 5.29
N ASP A 118 -3.84 36.37 4.36
CA ASP A 118 -3.06 37.60 4.25
C ASP A 118 -3.58 38.73 5.16
N ASN A 119 -4.89 38.75 5.48
CA ASN A 119 -5.50 39.80 6.29
C ASN A 119 -5.56 39.42 7.77
N ALA A 120 -4.99 40.28 8.64
CA ALA A 120 -5.01 40.07 10.10
C ALA A 120 -4.45 38.71 10.57
N ASN A 121 -3.55 38.13 9.79
CA ASN A 121 -2.91 36.83 10.03
C ASN A 121 -2.41 36.65 11.48
N ALA A 122 -2.96 35.64 12.15
CA ALA A 122 -2.66 35.27 13.52
C ALA A 122 -1.81 33.99 13.65
N ASN A 123 -1.08 33.62 12.61
CA ASN A 123 -0.11 32.52 12.63
C ASN A 123 0.81 32.62 13.86
N SER A 124 0.99 31.49 14.53
CA SER A 124 1.86 31.43 15.69
C SER A 124 2.45 30.05 15.91
N LYS A 125 3.55 29.98 16.66
CA LYS A 125 4.22 28.72 16.98
C LYS A 125 4.86 28.75 18.36
N SER A 126 5.08 27.57 18.92
CA SER A 126 5.90 27.40 20.12
C SER A 126 6.51 26.01 20.20
N GLY A 127 7.54 25.86 21.03
CA GLY A 127 8.26 24.60 21.24
C GLY A 127 9.13 24.18 20.06
N VAL A 128 9.37 22.87 19.93
CA VAL A 128 10.28 22.30 18.93
C VAL A 128 9.50 21.73 17.73
N LEU A 129 9.61 22.41 16.60
CA LEU A 129 8.91 22.10 15.35
C LEU A 129 9.81 21.46 14.30
N PRO A 130 9.24 20.82 13.26
CA PRO A 130 9.98 20.51 12.04
C PRO A 130 10.67 21.74 11.43
N ASP A 131 11.62 21.50 10.54
CA ASP A 131 12.20 22.56 9.72
C ASP A 131 11.09 23.17 8.87
N GLY A 132 10.99 24.50 8.90
CA GLY A 132 9.91 25.20 8.22
C GLY A 132 9.91 26.71 8.43
N VAL A 133 8.98 27.35 7.74
CA VAL A 133 8.56 28.74 7.91
C VAL A 133 7.16 28.71 8.53
N TYR A 134 6.90 29.57 9.50
CA TYR A 134 5.66 29.58 10.29
C TYR A 134 5.36 31.02 10.73
N ASP A 135 5.61 31.96 9.84
CA ASP A 135 5.38 33.39 10.05
C ASP A 135 4.09 33.79 9.35
N ARG A 136 4.12 34.67 8.34
CA ARG A 136 2.94 34.96 7.53
C ARG A 136 2.48 33.71 6.79
N ASN A 137 3.40 32.90 6.29
CA ASN A 137 3.06 31.70 5.54
C ASN A 137 3.66 30.44 6.17
N THR A 138 3.11 29.29 5.82
CA THR A 138 3.54 28.02 6.38
C THR A 138 4.33 27.24 5.34
N LYS A 139 5.59 26.90 5.65
CA LYS A 139 6.41 25.97 4.88
C LYS A 139 6.88 24.83 5.75
N ILE A 140 6.77 23.59 5.30
CA ILE A 140 7.30 22.43 6.03
C ILE A 140 8.17 21.61 5.08
N TYR A 141 9.35 21.23 5.56
CA TYR A 141 10.24 20.33 4.82
C TYR A 141 10.03 18.88 5.22
N PHE A 142 10.18 17.97 4.26
CA PHE A 142 9.95 16.54 4.46
C PHE A 142 11.15 15.69 4.04
N CYS A 143 11.16 14.47 4.58
CA CYS A 143 12.08 13.41 4.20
C CYS A 143 11.23 12.20 3.80
N CYS A 144 11.32 11.77 2.56
CA CYS A 144 10.52 10.67 2.02
C CYS A 144 11.38 9.47 1.60
N LYS A 145 10.83 8.27 1.80
CA LYS A 145 11.35 6.99 1.30
C LYS A 145 10.37 6.39 0.31
N SER A 146 10.93 5.80 -0.74
CA SER A 146 10.22 5.00 -1.76
C SER A 146 11.03 3.76 -2.15
N ASP A 147 11.97 3.35 -1.31
CA ASP A 147 12.85 2.20 -1.51
C ASP A 147 12.23 0.87 -1.05
N GLY A 148 10.93 0.87 -0.74
CA GLY A 148 10.18 -0.31 -0.36
C GLY A 148 8.67 -0.09 -0.46
N SER A 149 7.90 -1.13 -0.18
CA SER A 149 6.43 -1.11 -0.26
C SER A 149 5.79 -0.68 1.05
N ALA A 150 4.77 0.18 0.98
CA ALA A 150 3.93 0.50 2.15
C ALA A 150 3.21 -0.73 2.74
N TYR A 151 3.08 -1.81 1.98
CA TYR A 151 2.44 -3.04 2.45
C TYR A 151 3.38 -3.97 3.22
N SER A 152 4.69 -3.84 3.01
CA SER A 152 5.69 -4.59 3.76
C SER A 152 5.78 -4.02 5.16
N ARG A 153 5.51 -4.84 6.19
CA ARG A 153 5.54 -4.38 7.59
C ARG A 153 6.95 -3.98 7.98
N ILE A 154 7.14 -2.72 8.36
CA ILE A 154 8.39 -2.23 8.94
C ILE A 154 8.41 -2.42 10.45
N ASP A 155 9.60 -2.58 11.01
CA ASP A 155 9.79 -2.70 12.45
C ASP A 155 10.12 -1.31 13.02
N LEU A 156 9.18 -0.76 13.78
CA LEU A 156 9.31 0.48 14.54
C LEU A 156 8.80 0.25 15.97
N PRO A 157 9.13 1.10 16.94
CA PRO A 157 8.67 0.93 18.31
C PRO A 157 7.14 0.95 18.40
N THR A 158 6.55 -0.09 18.97
CA THR A 158 5.08 -0.25 19.02
C THR A 158 4.46 0.11 20.37
N THR A 159 5.21 0.74 21.27
CA THR A 159 4.76 1.01 22.64
C THR A 159 3.70 2.11 22.72
N LYS A 160 3.63 3.00 21.72
CA LYS A 160 2.61 4.04 21.59
C LYS A 160 2.21 4.21 20.13
N PRO A 161 0.96 4.56 19.82
CA PRO A 161 0.57 5.02 18.49
C PRO A 161 1.44 6.17 18.01
N PHE A 162 1.66 6.25 16.70
CA PHE A 162 2.42 7.33 16.06
C PHE A 162 1.95 7.53 14.62
N TYR A 163 2.34 8.66 14.04
CA TYR A 163 2.07 8.98 12.64
C TYR A 163 3.32 8.84 11.78
N LEU A 164 3.11 8.39 10.54
CA LEU A 164 3.99 8.62 9.41
C LEU A 164 3.17 9.33 8.34
N TYR A 165 3.81 10.20 7.57
CA TYR A 165 3.14 10.81 6.43
C TYR A 165 3.06 9.81 5.28
N LYS A 166 1.90 9.74 4.65
CA LYS A 166 1.70 8.94 3.44
C LYS A 166 2.46 9.53 2.26
N TYR A 167 3.07 8.69 1.42
CA TYR A 167 3.87 9.17 0.29
C TYR A 167 3.24 8.91 -1.08
N THR A 168 3.57 7.83 -1.80
CA THR A 168 3.01 7.61 -3.16
C THR A 168 1.93 6.54 -3.20
N SER A 169 1.92 5.65 -2.22
CA SER A 169 1.03 4.48 -2.18
C SER A 169 0.00 4.56 -1.05
N THR A 170 -0.21 3.48 -0.30
CA THR A 170 -1.03 3.42 0.92
C THR A 170 -0.21 3.84 2.16
N CYS A 171 -0.81 3.89 3.34
CA CYS A 171 -0.07 4.09 4.59
C CYS A 171 0.86 2.91 4.87
N GLN A 172 2.09 3.23 5.28
CA GLN A 172 3.10 2.23 5.65
C GLN A 172 2.63 1.36 6.81
N ARG A 173 2.55 0.04 6.59
CA ARG A 173 2.26 -0.95 7.63
C ARG A 173 3.45 -1.11 8.58
N VAL A 174 3.16 -1.23 9.87
CA VAL A 174 4.14 -1.45 10.94
C VAL A 174 3.85 -2.79 11.61
N ARG A 175 4.88 -3.60 11.87
CA ARG A 175 4.70 -4.89 12.54
C ARG A 175 4.14 -4.68 13.94
N GLY A 176 3.14 -5.46 14.33
CA GLY A 176 2.50 -5.34 15.65
C GLY A 176 1.55 -4.16 15.82
N MET A 177 1.31 -3.35 14.78
CA MET A 177 0.34 -2.25 14.80
C MET A 177 -0.72 -2.37 13.71
N THR A 178 -1.89 -1.81 14.00
CA THR A 178 -2.92 -1.53 12.99
C THR A 178 -2.65 -0.15 12.40
N VAL A 179 -2.79 -0.04 11.07
CA VAL A 179 -2.64 1.23 10.37
C VAL A 179 -4.02 1.77 10.04
N ARG A 180 -4.22 3.07 10.30
CA ARG A 180 -5.40 3.81 9.91
C ARG A 180 -4.94 5.11 9.26
N GLU A 181 -5.56 5.43 8.14
CA GLU A 181 -5.37 6.70 7.47
C GLU A 181 -6.21 7.79 8.15
N GLU A 182 -5.58 8.93 8.43
CA GLU A 182 -6.23 10.12 8.97
C GLU A 182 -5.74 11.36 8.23
N LEU A 183 -6.64 12.32 8.07
CA LEU A 183 -6.53 13.43 7.16
C LEU A 183 -6.75 14.73 7.90
N VAL A 184 -5.97 15.74 7.50
CA VAL A 184 -6.19 17.13 7.84
C VAL A 184 -6.22 17.89 6.53
N LYS A 185 -7.36 18.50 6.25
CA LYS A 185 -7.57 19.45 5.16
C LYS A 185 -7.42 20.86 5.74
N MET A 186 -6.53 21.61 5.13
CA MET A 186 -6.27 23.01 5.42
C MET A 186 -6.77 23.81 4.21
N ASP A 187 -7.51 24.86 4.48
CA ASP A 187 -8.01 25.84 3.53
C ASP A 187 -7.06 27.03 3.59
N ASP A 188 -6.33 27.21 2.50
CA ASP A 188 -5.38 28.29 2.29
C ASP A 188 -6.05 29.48 1.61
N GLU A 189 -5.33 30.60 1.46
CA GLU A 189 -5.84 31.87 0.94
C GLU A 189 -6.61 31.70 -0.38
N ASP A 190 -7.75 32.37 -0.53
CA ASP A 190 -8.52 32.35 -1.79
C ASP A 190 -8.00 33.40 -2.81
N ASP A 191 -7.50 34.54 -2.35
CA ASP A 191 -7.07 35.67 -3.19
C ASP A 191 -5.55 35.73 -3.39
N ARG A 192 -5.09 35.58 -4.64
CA ARG A 192 -3.64 35.55 -5.01
C ARG A 192 -2.83 34.44 -4.32
N ASN A 193 -3.50 33.34 -3.99
CA ASN A 193 -2.89 32.13 -3.46
C ASN A 193 -1.63 31.71 -4.23
N ASN A 194 -0.50 31.70 -3.54
CA ASN A 194 0.80 31.27 -4.05
C ASN A 194 1.31 29.98 -3.38
N SER A 195 0.39 29.11 -2.93
CA SER A 195 0.71 27.77 -2.43
C SER A 195 1.53 26.98 -3.45
N SER A 196 2.51 26.23 -2.97
CA SER A 196 3.46 25.53 -3.82
C SER A 196 4.09 24.34 -3.12
N ASP A 197 4.66 23.44 -3.89
CA ASP A 197 5.44 22.32 -3.38
C ASP A 197 6.66 22.09 -4.27
N ASP A 198 7.61 21.31 -3.77
CA ASP A 198 8.71 20.82 -4.58
C ASP A 198 9.25 19.50 -4.02
N GLY A 199 9.79 18.68 -4.93
CA GLY A 199 10.46 17.42 -4.63
C GLY A 199 9.53 16.30 -4.14
N CYS A 200 10.13 15.30 -3.49
CA CYS A 200 9.40 14.16 -2.95
C CYS A 200 8.75 14.51 -1.60
N HIS A 201 7.53 15.03 -1.59
CA HIS A 201 6.79 15.38 -0.37
C HIS A 201 5.60 14.41 -0.14
N PRO A 202 4.95 14.40 1.04
CA PRO A 202 3.76 13.59 1.31
C PRO A 202 2.66 13.72 0.26
N LYS A 203 1.82 12.68 0.12
CA LYS A 203 0.72 12.64 -0.85
C LYS A 203 -0.24 13.82 -0.64
N LYS A 204 -0.39 14.63 -1.69
CA LYS A 204 -1.52 15.55 -1.89
C LYS A 204 -2.55 14.91 -2.83
N THR A 205 -3.73 15.47 -2.92
CA THR A 205 -4.86 14.81 -3.61
C THR A 205 -5.88 15.82 -4.09
N ASP A 206 -5.53 16.49 -5.17
CA ASP A 206 -6.30 17.55 -5.77
C ASP A 206 -7.72 17.09 -6.20
N THR A 207 -8.76 17.89 -5.98
CA THR A 207 -10.08 17.70 -6.65
C THR A 207 -10.36 18.72 -7.76
N THR A 208 -9.35 19.44 -8.26
CA THR A 208 -9.49 20.28 -9.47
C THR A 208 -8.66 19.76 -10.65
N PHE A 209 -9.09 18.65 -11.27
CA PHE A 209 -8.75 18.34 -12.66
C PHE A 209 -9.95 17.69 -13.36
N GLU A 210 -10.91 18.52 -13.73
CA GLU A 210 -11.73 18.30 -14.93
C GLU A 210 -11.45 19.42 -15.93
N GLN A 211 -11.05 19.03 -17.14
CA GLN A 211 -11.05 19.78 -18.42
C GLN A 211 -10.06 20.95 -18.61
N ASN A 212 -9.04 20.77 -19.46
CA ASN A 212 -9.13 21.03 -20.92
C ASN A 212 -7.74 21.29 -21.54
N THR A 213 -7.42 20.51 -22.57
CA THR A 213 -6.47 20.89 -23.62
C THR A 213 -7.05 22.04 -24.45
N SER A 214 -6.65 23.27 -24.18
CA SER A 214 -6.43 24.32 -25.19
C SER A 214 -5.91 25.59 -24.50
N GLY A 215 -4.92 26.24 -25.10
CA GLY A 215 -4.28 27.42 -24.54
C GLY A 215 -5.25 28.59 -24.39
N GLN A 216 -5.54 28.94 -23.14
CA GLN A 216 -5.96 30.26 -22.67
C GLN A 216 -5.78 30.26 -21.15
N THR A 217 -5.04 31.24 -20.61
CA THR A 217 -4.85 31.43 -19.17
C THR A 217 -6.17 31.77 -18.47
N PRO A 218 -6.62 30.98 -17.48
CA PRO A 218 -7.67 31.40 -16.56
C PRO A 218 -7.07 31.68 -15.17
N SER A 219 -7.50 32.77 -14.55
CA SER A 219 -7.38 32.98 -13.10
C SER A 219 -8.17 31.87 -12.39
N GLY A 220 -7.49 30.90 -11.79
CA GLY A 220 -8.10 29.67 -11.29
C GLY A 220 -7.66 29.33 -9.86
N ARG A 221 -8.67 29.12 -9.01
CA ARG A 221 -8.66 28.64 -7.62
C ARG A 221 -7.55 27.62 -7.36
N GLY A 222 -6.57 27.97 -6.53
CA GLY A 222 -5.60 27.03 -5.97
C GLY A 222 -6.26 26.32 -4.79
N LEU A 223 -6.36 25.00 -4.86
CA LEU A 223 -6.93 24.18 -3.80
C LEU A 223 -5.91 23.10 -3.47
N ASP A 224 -5.25 23.18 -2.32
CA ASP A 224 -4.22 22.21 -1.94
C ASP A 224 -4.78 21.15 -0.98
N TYR A 225 -5.10 19.99 -1.54
CA TYR A 225 -5.81 18.93 -0.83
C TYR A 225 -4.90 17.85 -0.22
N ILE A 226 -5.35 17.30 0.91
CA ILE A 226 -5.06 15.93 1.37
C ILE A 226 -6.42 15.23 1.57
N ASN A 227 -6.70 14.17 0.80
CA ASN A 227 -7.99 13.53 0.47
C ASN A 227 -7.80 12.05 0.68
N ILE A 228 -8.85 11.39 1.18
CA ILE A 228 -9.22 9.97 1.05
C ILE A 228 -10.52 9.74 1.83
N ARG A 229 -11.45 9.00 1.21
CA ARG A 229 -12.87 8.85 1.59
C ARG A 229 -13.18 7.69 2.55
N ASN A 230 -14.37 7.79 3.15
CA ASN A 230 -14.96 7.08 4.31
C ASN A 230 -15.67 5.73 4.02
N THR A 231 -15.81 4.89 5.07
CA THR A 231 -17.11 4.49 5.70
C THR A 231 -16.89 3.76 7.06
N PRO A 232 -17.91 3.71 7.97
CA PRO A 232 -17.71 3.58 9.42
C PRO A 232 -18.15 2.24 10.06
N LEU A 233 -17.81 2.15 11.36
CA LEU A 233 -18.52 1.58 12.52
C LEU A 233 -17.84 0.46 13.32
N ILE A 234 -17.82 0.75 14.62
CA ILE A 234 -17.21 0.05 15.75
C ILE A 234 -18.15 -1.05 16.23
N LEU A 235 -17.60 -2.20 16.56
CA LEU A 235 -18.04 -2.97 17.73
C LEU A 235 -16.81 -3.56 18.42
N VAL A 236 -16.36 -2.91 19.50
CA VAL A 236 -15.46 -3.53 20.47
C VAL A 236 -16.34 -4.35 21.40
N LYS A 237 -16.33 -5.67 21.24
CA LYS A 237 -16.58 -6.58 22.35
C LYS A 237 -15.25 -7.19 22.76
N ASN A 238 -14.85 -6.92 23.99
CA ASN A 238 -13.79 -7.63 24.69
C ASN A 238 -14.06 -9.13 24.63
N GLY A 239 -13.05 -9.92 24.25
CA GLY A 239 -13.10 -11.37 24.26
C GLY A 239 -11.68 -11.94 24.25
N PRO A 240 -11.28 -12.74 25.27
CA PRO A 240 -9.93 -13.26 25.40
C PRO A 240 -9.73 -14.53 24.58
N THR A 241 -8.45 -14.92 24.44
CA THR A 241 -7.92 -16.29 24.28
C THR A 241 -7.47 -16.81 22.89
N MET A 242 -6.27 -17.42 22.95
CA MET A 242 -5.83 -18.66 22.30
C MET A 242 -5.37 -18.66 20.83
N GLU A 243 -4.21 -18.05 20.56
CA GLU A 243 -3.36 -18.44 19.42
C GLU A 243 -1.85 -18.36 19.77
N ASN A 244 -1.37 -19.21 20.67
CA ASN A 244 0.07 -19.32 20.97
C ASN A 244 0.57 -20.77 21.14
N LEU A 245 -0.04 -21.74 20.45
CA LEU A 245 0.31 -23.16 20.61
C LEU A 245 0.89 -23.84 19.36
N PHE A 246 1.37 -23.12 18.35
CA PHE A 246 1.88 -23.77 17.11
C PHE A 246 3.25 -23.34 16.61
N ILE A 247 4.05 -22.63 17.41
CA ILE A 247 5.44 -22.28 17.05
C ILE A 247 6.37 -22.70 18.19
N LEU A 248 6.50 -24.01 18.42
CA LEU A 248 7.54 -24.55 19.33
C LEU A 248 8.12 -25.90 18.87
N PHE A 249 8.17 -26.21 17.57
CA PHE A 249 8.70 -27.50 17.12
C PHE A 249 9.76 -27.49 16.01
N LEU A 250 10.40 -26.36 15.69
CA LEU A 250 11.35 -26.33 14.55
C LEU A 250 12.67 -25.59 14.75
N MET A 251 13.20 -25.51 15.98
CA MET A 251 14.54 -24.94 16.22
C MET A 251 15.33 -25.70 17.30
N ILE A 252 15.50 -27.01 17.15
CA ILE A 252 16.56 -27.75 17.85
C ILE A 252 17.20 -28.74 16.87
N ALA A 253 18.19 -28.28 16.10
CA ALA A 253 19.20 -29.13 15.47
C ALA A 253 20.35 -28.29 14.90
N SER A 254 21.21 -27.74 15.77
CA SER A 254 22.66 -27.58 15.51
C SER A 254 23.31 -26.73 16.60
N ALA A 255 23.91 -27.40 17.58
CA ALA A 255 25.14 -26.99 18.24
C ALA A 255 25.47 -28.04 19.32
N CYS A 256 25.97 -29.21 18.91
CA CYS A 256 26.76 -30.05 19.80
C CYS A 256 28.23 -29.66 19.60
N ALA A 257 28.77 -28.86 20.50
CA ALA A 257 30.21 -28.74 20.68
C ALA A 257 30.49 -29.06 22.16
N VAL A 258 31.05 -30.24 22.37
CA VAL A 258 31.54 -30.72 23.67
C VAL A 258 32.78 -29.88 24.01
N LEU A 259 32.76 -29.14 25.13
CA LEU A 259 33.95 -28.48 25.67
C LEU A 259 34.42 -29.27 26.91
N GLN A 260 35.59 -29.90 26.77
CA GLN A 260 36.35 -30.45 27.89
C GLN A 260 37.03 -29.30 28.65
N TYR A 261 36.95 -29.37 29.98
CA TYR A 261 37.43 -28.36 30.93
C TYR A 261 38.93 -28.54 31.23
N THR A 262 39.72 -27.49 31.05
CA THR A 262 41.04 -27.33 31.68
C THR A 262 41.13 -25.93 32.30
N PRO A 263 41.56 -25.77 33.56
CA PRO A 263 41.59 -24.47 34.22
C PRO A 263 42.93 -23.75 33.99
N GLY A 264 42.91 -22.52 33.47
CA GLY A 264 44.08 -21.62 33.52
C GLY A 264 44.32 -20.59 32.39
N GLY A 265 43.42 -20.38 31.41
CA GLY A 265 43.67 -19.47 30.27
C GLY A 265 42.85 -18.16 30.30
N ARG A 266 43.50 -17.02 30.01
CA ARG A 266 42.83 -15.71 29.83
C ARG A 266 41.80 -15.76 28.70
N PHE A 267 40.58 -15.31 28.97
CA PHE A 267 39.49 -15.24 27.99
C PHE A 267 39.72 -14.13 26.97
N SER A 268 39.78 -14.51 25.70
CA SER A 268 39.43 -13.64 24.56
C SER A 268 38.17 -14.23 23.94
N LEU A 269 37.07 -13.46 23.87
CA LEU A 269 35.84 -13.90 23.23
C LEU A 269 36.06 -13.99 21.71
N PRO A 270 35.75 -15.11 21.05
CA PRO A 270 35.77 -15.17 19.59
C PRO A 270 34.62 -14.30 19.05
N ILE A 271 34.94 -13.39 18.14
CA ILE A 271 33.95 -12.66 17.35
C ILE A 271 33.29 -13.68 16.44
N ILE A 272 32.12 -14.19 16.84
CA ILE A 272 31.28 -14.98 15.94
C ILE A 272 30.66 -13.97 14.95
N PRO A 273 30.92 -14.06 13.63
CA PRO A 273 30.24 -13.21 12.68
C PRO A 273 28.73 -13.46 12.80
N ARG A 274 27.97 -12.38 12.98
CA ARG A 274 26.50 -12.44 13.02
C ARG A 274 26.01 -13.17 11.76
N PRO A 275 25.06 -14.12 11.87
CA PRO A 275 24.44 -14.69 10.69
C PRO A 275 23.74 -13.56 9.95
N THR A 276 24.27 -13.19 8.79
CA THR A 276 23.56 -12.33 7.84
C THR A 276 22.38 -13.15 7.33
N ILE A 277 21.20 -12.89 7.89
CA ILE A 277 19.94 -13.34 7.28
C ILE A 277 19.82 -12.59 5.96
N SER A 278 20.32 -13.21 4.89
CA SER A 278 20.07 -12.78 3.53
C SER A 278 18.57 -12.98 3.28
N PHE A 279 17.81 -11.88 3.36
CA PHE A 279 16.45 -11.84 2.86
C PHE A 279 16.53 -11.88 1.34
N ILE A 280 16.62 -13.09 0.77
CA ILE A 280 16.45 -13.27 -0.67
C ILE A 280 15.04 -12.75 -1.00
N PRO A 281 14.89 -11.66 -1.78
CA PRO A 281 13.58 -11.19 -2.16
C PRO A 281 12.87 -12.32 -2.90
N VAL A 282 11.69 -12.71 -2.40
CA VAL A 282 10.87 -13.73 -3.06
C VAL A 282 10.57 -13.21 -4.44
N SER A 283 11.15 -13.83 -5.46
CA SER A 283 10.93 -13.45 -6.85
C SER A 283 9.65 -14.07 -7.40
N TRP A 284 9.15 -13.51 -8.50
CA TRP A 284 8.05 -14.10 -9.25
C TRP A 284 8.42 -15.51 -9.76
N PRO A 285 7.48 -16.47 -9.84
CA PRO A 285 7.80 -17.82 -10.27
C PRO A 285 8.37 -17.85 -11.68
N SER A 286 9.16 -18.87 -11.97
CA SER A 286 9.63 -19.13 -13.33
C SER A 286 8.45 -19.39 -14.27
N GLY A 287 8.65 -19.10 -15.56
CA GLY A 287 7.62 -19.25 -16.59
C GLY A 287 6.97 -17.95 -17.01
N ARG A 288 6.13 -18.05 -18.05
CA ARG A 288 5.49 -16.94 -18.74
C ARG A 288 3.99 -16.93 -18.45
N TYR A 289 3.45 -15.76 -18.15
CA TYR A 289 2.04 -15.59 -17.77
C TYR A 289 1.70 -14.10 -17.68
N SER A 290 0.40 -13.80 -17.65
CA SER A 290 -0.10 -12.42 -17.55
C SER A 290 -1.04 -12.27 -16.35
N LEU A 291 -1.04 -11.08 -15.76
CA LEU A 291 -1.91 -10.68 -14.66
C LEU A 291 -2.63 -9.36 -15.01
N PRO A 292 -3.84 -9.12 -14.49
CA PRO A 292 -4.47 -7.80 -14.55
C PRO A 292 -3.58 -6.71 -13.94
N LYS A 293 -3.50 -5.55 -14.59
CA LYS A 293 -2.71 -4.42 -14.12
C LYS A 293 -3.46 -3.66 -13.02
N PRO A 294 -2.88 -3.53 -11.81
CA PRO A 294 -3.41 -2.63 -10.80
C PRO A 294 -2.99 -1.18 -11.06
N LYS A 295 -3.68 -0.22 -10.45
CA LYS A 295 -3.31 1.20 -10.43
C LYS A 295 -1.91 1.46 -9.87
N ALA A 296 -1.38 0.50 -9.09
CA ALA A 296 0.00 0.52 -8.59
C ALA A 296 1.08 0.25 -9.66
N GLY A 297 0.69 -0.12 -10.89
CA GLY A 297 1.60 -0.42 -11.99
C GLY A 297 2.03 -1.89 -12.06
N CYS A 298 2.87 -2.20 -13.05
CA CYS A 298 3.40 -3.54 -13.26
C CYS A 298 4.70 -3.80 -12.50
N PRO A 299 5.02 -5.06 -12.16
CA PRO A 299 6.32 -5.42 -11.65
C PRO A 299 7.45 -5.05 -12.62
N SER A 300 8.60 -4.66 -12.09
CA SER A 300 9.76 -4.29 -12.91
C SER A 300 10.14 -5.40 -13.91
N GLY A 301 10.37 -5.01 -15.17
CA GLY A 301 10.73 -5.92 -16.25
C GLY A 301 9.57 -6.68 -16.90
N TRP A 302 8.32 -6.36 -16.55
CA TRP A 302 7.14 -6.93 -17.21
C TRP A 302 6.66 -6.00 -18.32
N ALA A 303 6.16 -6.59 -19.40
CA ALA A 303 5.56 -5.87 -20.51
C ALA A 303 4.13 -5.47 -20.17
N GLU A 304 3.65 -4.39 -20.79
CA GLU A 304 2.27 -3.93 -20.64
C GLU A 304 1.49 -4.14 -21.93
N GLY A 305 0.19 -4.38 -21.79
CA GLY A 305 -0.76 -4.43 -22.89
C GLY A 305 -2.13 -3.98 -22.42
N TRP A 306 -2.98 -3.63 -23.38
CA TRP A 306 -4.34 -3.20 -23.11
C TRP A 306 -5.31 -3.74 -24.15
N ARG A 307 -6.55 -3.93 -23.71
CA ARG A 307 -7.68 -4.37 -24.51
C ARG A 307 -8.83 -3.40 -24.27
N TYR A 308 -9.29 -2.76 -25.34
CA TYR A 308 -10.52 -1.94 -25.38
C TYR A 308 -11.63 -2.81 -25.94
N GLN A 309 -12.56 -3.28 -25.12
CA GLN A 309 -13.78 -3.96 -25.54
C GLN A 309 -14.88 -2.92 -25.78
N ASP A 310 -15.40 -2.92 -27.00
CA ASP A 310 -16.64 -2.23 -27.34
C ASP A 310 -17.77 -3.13 -26.85
N ASN A 311 -18.42 -2.70 -25.77
CA ASN A 311 -19.50 -3.44 -25.12
C ASN A 311 -20.83 -2.83 -25.54
N GLU A 312 -21.91 -3.59 -25.41
CA GLU A 312 -23.25 -3.26 -25.88
C GLU A 312 -23.63 -1.77 -25.73
N ASP A 313 -24.07 -1.17 -26.83
CA ASP A 313 -24.40 0.24 -26.90
C ASP A 313 -25.81 0.59 -26.38
N SER A 314 -26.72 -0.38 -26.30
CA SER A 314 -28.10 -0.21 -25.82
C SER A 314 -28.35 -0.91 -24.48
N ASN A 315 -28.82 -0.19 -23.45
CA ASN A 315 -29.09 -0.74 -22.10
C ASN A 315 -27.87 -1.35 -21.37
N ASN A 316 -26.66 -0.95 -21.72
CA ASN A 316 -25.39 -1.38 -21.12
C ASN A 316 -25.41 -1.45 -19.57
N ILE A 317 -25.15 -2.64 -19.03
CA ILE A 317 -25.06 -2.92 -17.58
C ILE A 317 -23.64 -3.27 -17.13
N ASN A 318 -22.62 -2.80 -17.85
CA ASN A 318 -21.22 -2.85 -17.42
C ASN A 318 -21.09 -2.31 -16.00
N SER A 319 -20.37 -3.04 -15.17
CA SER A 319 -20.08 -2.60 -13.82
C SER A 319 -18.80 -3.22 -13.32
N VAL A 320 -17.93 -2.40 -12.76
CA VAL A 320 -16.84 -2.87 -11.90
C VAL A 320 -17.30 -2.70 -10.45
N THR A 321 -16.92 -3.61 -9.54
CA THR A 321 -17.32 -3.59 -8.11
C THR A 321 -17.58 -2.18 -7.59
N PRO A 322 -18.86 -1.77 -7.41
CA PRO A 322 -19.21 -0.44 -6.96
C PRO A 322 -19.35 -0.43 -5.42
N SER A 323 -18.66 0.50 -4.74
CA SER A 323 -19.03 1.07 -3.40
C SER A 323 -17.88 1.82 -2.70
N ILE A 324 -16.60 1.53 -2.97
CA ILE A 324 -15.43 2.20 -2.34
C ILE A 324 -14.23 2.42 -3.28
N GLY A 325 -14.44 2.28 -4.60
CA GLY A 325 -13.40 2.30 -5.64
C GLY A 325 -12.80 0.92 -5.94
N HIS A 326 -12.34 0.71 -7.17
CA HIS A 326 -11.61 -0.49 -7.65
C HIS A 326 -10.12 -0.17 -7.88
N HIS A 327 -9.26 -1.20 -7.88
CA HIS A 327 -7.82 -1.01 -8.10
C HIS A 327 -7.32 -1.37 -9.50
N PHE A 328 -8.22 -1.74 -10.42
CA PHE A 328 -7.84 -1.95 -11.82
C PHE A 328 -7.35 -0.66 -12.48
N PHE A 329 -6.29 -0.78 -13.27
CA PHE A 329 -5.90 0.27 -14.20
C PHE A 329 -6.71 0.08 -15.50
N GLY A 330 -7.65 0.98 -15.77
CA GLY A 330 -8.62 0.82 -16.85
C GLY A 330 -9.86 1.71 -16.70
N THR A 331 -10.73 1.66 -17.70
CA THR A 331 -12.04 2.33 -17.72
C THR A 331 -13.13 1.27 -17.87
N PHE A 332 -14.20 1.36 -17.10
CA PHE A 332 -15.23 0.31 -17.03
C PHE A 332 -16.62 0.97 -17.04
N ASN A 333 -16.88 1.76 -18.08
CA ASN A 333 -18.10 2.54 -18.26
C ASN A 333 -18.90 1.88 -19.40
N ARG A 334 -19.35 2.66 -20.40
CA ARG A 334 -19.95 2.11 -21.63
C ARG A 334 -19.03 1.07 -22.28
N ASN A 335 -17.76 1.40 -22.45
CA ASN A 335 -16.76 0.47 -23.00
C ASN A 335 -15.69 0.13 -21.96
N THR A 336 -15.14 -1.07 -22.08
CA THR A 336 -14.19 -1.62 -21.11
C THR A 336 -12.77 -1.56 -21.63
N ILE A 337 -11.89 -0.82 -20.96
CA ILE A 337 -10.45 -0.90 -21.21
C ILE A 337 -9.77 -1.61 -20.05
N MET A 338 -9.24 -2.80 -20.31
CA MET A 338 -8.47 -3.57 -19.34
C MET A 338 -6.99 -3.59 -19.70
N TYR A 339 -6.13 -3.33 -18.72
CA TYR A 339 -4.68 -3.43 -18.88
C TYR A 339 -4.12 -4.68 -18.21
N TYR A 340 -3.02 -5.18 -18.77
CA TYR A 340 -2.33 -6.38 -18.31
C TYR A 340 -0.85 -6.11 -18.08
N CYS A 341 -0.32 -6.76 -17.06
CA CYS A 341 1.11 -6.93 -16.83
C CYS A 341 1.49 -8.33 -17.29
N THR A 342 2.37 -8.44 -18.28
CA THR A 342 2.78 -9.71 -18.88
C THR A 342 4.25 -10.00 -18.61
N LYS A 343 4.51 -11.14 -17.97
CA LYS A 343 5.86 -11.65 -17.78
C LYS A 343 6.26 -12.46 -19.01
N THR A 344 7.05 -11.84 -19.88
CA THR A 344 7.49 -12.43 -21.16
C THR A 344 8.71 -13.33 -21.03
N SER A 345 9.48 -13.18 -19.94
CA SER A 345 10.69 -13.95 -19.68
C SER A 345 10.41 -15.21 -18.84
N HIS A 346 11.19 -16.27 -19.05
CA HIS A 346 11.13 -17.49 -18.23
C HIS A 346 11.85 -17.36 -16.88
N SER A 347 12.56 -16.25 -16.64
CA SER A 347 13.35 -16.01 -15.43
C SER A 347 12.51 -15.98 -14.15
N GLY A 348 13.13 -16.07 -12.98
CA GLY A 348 12.43 -16.18 -11.70
C GLY A 348 12.79 -17.46 -10.96
N SER A 349 12.26 -17.65 -9.76
CA SER A 349 12.65 -18.75 -8.88
C SER A 349 11.45 -19.61 -8.46
N GLY A 350 11.55 -20.91 -8.72
CA GLY A 350 10.59 -21.92 -8.28
C GLY A 350 9.26 -21.90 -9.04
N SER A 351 8.43 -22.88 -8.73
CA SER A 351 7.09 -23.03 -9.30
C SER A 351 6.06 -22.20 -8.53
N TRP A 352 4.93 -21.94 -9.19
CA TRP A 352 3.76 -21.41 -8.50
C TRP A 352 3.32 -22.38 -7.37
N PRO A 353 3.03 -21.87 -6.17
CA PRO A 353 2.54 -22.69 -5.06
C PRO A 353 1.19 -23.36 -5.36
N SER A 354 0.92 -24.51 -4.77
CA SER A 354 -0.43 -25.10 -4.80
C SER A 354 -1.45 -24.17 -4.16
N GLY A 355 -2.69 -24.23 -4.63
CA GLY A 355 -3.75 -23.35 -4.16
C GLY A 355 -5.00 -23.38 -5.01
N ASN A 356 -5.82 -22.33 -4.84
CA ASN A 356 -7.08 -22.15 -5.55
C ASN A 356 -7.17 -20.73 -6.14
N TYR A 357 -6.64 -20.55 -7.34
CA TYR A 357 -6.56 -19.26 -8.03
C TYR A 357 -6.22 -19.47 -9.51
N CYS A 358 -6.49 -18.47 -10.35
CA CYS A 358 -6.05 -18.48 -11.75
C CYS A 358 -5.16 -17.27 -12.10
N ILE A 359 -4.48 -17.42 -13.22
CA ILE A 359 -3.72 -16.39 -13.95
C ILE A 359 -4.07 -16.47 -15.43
N SER A 360 -3.84 -15.42 -16.19
CA SER A 360 -4.03 -15.48 -17.65
C SER A 360 -2.85 -16.17 -18.29
N ARG A 361 -3.13 -17.07 -19.24
CA ARG A 361 -2.10 -17.81 -19.96
C ARG A 361 -1.33 -16.85 -20.86
N TYR A 362 -0.03 -17.06 -21.00
CA TYR A 362 0.78 -16.36 -21.99
C TYR A 362 1.88 -17.26 -22.52
N GLY A 363 2.10 -17.22 -23.83
CA GLY A 363 3.17 -17.96 -24.50
C GLY A 363 2.80 -19.39 -24.88
N GLY A 364 1.51 -19.68 -25.07
CA GLY A 364 0.98 -20.93 -25.62
C GLY A 364 0.75 -22.06 -24.63
N SER A 365 1.24 -21.95 -23.39
CA SER A 365 1.18 -23.03 -22.39
C SER A 365 1.10 -22.49 -20.97
N CYS A 366 0.43 -23.22 -20.07
CA CYS A 366 0.40 -22.87 -18.67
C CYS A 366 1.72 -23.20 -17.93
N PRO A 367 2.10 -22.41 -16.90
CA PRO A 367 3.18 -22.81 -16.00
C PRO A 367 2.89 -24.17 -15.34
N SER A 368 3.96 -24.86 -14.92
CA SER A 368 3.85 -26.19 -14.30
C SER A 368 2.84 -26.21 -13.13
N GLY A 369 1.97 -27.22 -13.13
CA GLY A 369 0.97 -27.47 -12.09
C GLY A 369 -0.37 -26.77 -12.30
N PHE A 370 -0.54 -25.96 -13.35
CA PHE A 370 -1.83 -25.37 -13.70
C PHE A 370 -2.57 -26.19 -14.76
N SER A 371 -3.89 -26.21 -14.64
CA SER A 371 -4.79 -26.70 -15.68
C SER A 371 -5.27 -25.55 -16.57
N THR A 372 -5.52 -25.86 -17.85
CA THR A 372 -5.93 -24.87 -18.85
C THR A 372 -7.44 -24.74 -18.95
N GLY A 373 -7.92 -23.54 -19.28
CA GLY A 373 -9.29 -23.29 -19.72
C GLY A 373 -9.40 -21.95 -20.43
N PHE A 374 -10.61 -21.56 -20.78
CA PHE A 374 -10.90 -20.30 -21.46
C PHE A 374 -12.26 -19.75 -21.05
N ILE A 375 -12.42 -18.44 -21.26
CA ILE A 375 -13.72 -17.78 -21.34
C ILE A 375 -13.77 -17.08 -22.70
N TYR A 376 -14.91 -17.19 -23.36
CA TYR A 376 -15.24 -16.59 -24.64
C TYR A 376 -16.48 -15.72 -24.48
N TRP A 377 -16.35 -14.45 -24.85
CA TRP A 377 -17.42 -13.46 -24.91
C TRP A 377 -17.72 -13.16 -26.39
N ASP A 378 -18.99 -13.29 -26.76
CA ASP A 378 -19.53 -12.80 -28.03
C ASP A 378 -19.75 -11.29 -27.86
N ASP A 379 -18.77 -10.47 -28.29
CA ASP A 379 -18.84 -9.02 -28.14
C ASP A 379 -19.78 -8.43 -29.23
N GLU A 380 -20.08 -7.12 -29.17
CA GLU A 380 -21.08 -6.48 -30.03
C GLU A 380 -20.82 -6.70 -31.54
N ASP A 381 -21.87 -7.07 -32.27
CA ASP A 381 -21.78 -7.45 -33.68
C ASP A 381 -21.88 -6.28 -34.66
N ASN A 382 -22.46 -5.14 -34.25
CA ASN A 382 -22.67 -3.95 -35.05
C ASN A 382 -21.66 -2.84 -34.69
N ALA A 383 -21.06 -2.17 -35.68
CA ALA A 383 -20.14 -1.03 -35.50
C ALA A 383 -18.95 -1.26 -34.53
N ASN A 384 -18.62 -2.51 -34.23
CA ASN A 384 -17.59 -2.94 -33.28
C ASN A 384 -16.24 -2.24 -33.48
N ALA A 385 -15.84 -1.44 -32.49
CA ALA A 385 -14.57 -0.73 -32.43
C ALA A 385 -13.53 -1.41 -31.53
N ASN A 386 -13.63 -2.73 -31.33
CA ASN A 386 -12.68 -3.52 -30.57
C ASN A 386 -11.24 -3.22 -30.97
N SER A 387 -10.40 -2.92 -29.97
CA SER A 387 -9.01 -2.58 -30.20
C SER A 387 -8.13 -3.14 -29.10
N HIS A 388 -6.87 -3.36 -29.41
CA HIS A 388 -5.91 -3.87 -28.45
C HIS A 388 -4.48 -3.46 -28.83
N GLY A 389 -3.59 -3.42 -27.84
CA GLY A 389 -2.20 -3.01 -28.05
C GLY A 389 -1.25 -3.55 -26.99
N GLY A 390 0.05 -3.54 -27.30
CA GLY A 390 1.09 -4.05 -26.40
C GLY A 390 1.10 -5.57 -26.28
N VAL A 391 1.49 -6.09 -25.10
CA VAL A 391 1.64 -7.54 -24.86
C VAL A 391 0.49 -8.08 -24.00
N LEU A 392 -0.35 -8.89 -24.62
CA LEU A 392 -1.57 -9.43 -24.03
C LEU A 392 -1.43 -10.91 -23.64
N PRO A 393 -2.32 -11.42 -22.78
CA PRO A 393 -2.49 -12.86 -22.59
C PRO A 393 -2.80 -13.58 -23.90
N ASP A 394 -2.68 -14.91 -23.89
CA ASP A 394 -3.14 -15.74 -25.00
C ASP A 394 -4.66 -15.61 -25.16
N GLY A 395 -5.11 -15.34 -26.38
CA GLY A 395 -6.51 -15.09 -26.65
C GLY A 395 -6.81 -14.79 -28.11
N GLU A 396 -8.08 -14.52 -28.38
CA GLU A 396 -8.60 -13.99 -29.64
C GLU A 396 -9.24 -12.64 -29.30
N TYR A 397 -8.80 -11.56 -29.96
CA TYR A 397 -9.15 -10.18 -29.61
C TYR A 397 -9.66 -9.40 -30.83
N ASN A 398 -10.37 -10.09 -31.72
CA ASN A 398 -10.88 -9.54 -32.97
C ASN A 398 -12.32 -9.04 -32.77
N ARG A 399 -13.28 -9.57 -33.53
CA ARG A 399 -14.71 -9.28 -33.34
C ARG A 399 -15.17 -9.70 -31.95
N ASN A 400 -14.72 -10.86 -31.48
CA ASN A 400 -15.09 -11.43 -30.18
C ASN A 400 -13.88 -11.56 -29.27
N THR A 401 -14.13 -11.76 -27.97
CA THR A 401 -13.07 -11.89 -26.98
C THR A 401 -12.96 -13.30 -26.46
N LYS A 402 -11.80 -13.92 -26.66
CA LYS A 402 -11.44 -15.16 -25.97
C LYS A 402 -10.21 -14.92 -25.13
N VAL A 403 -10.25 -15.27 -23.86
CA VAL A 403 -9.07 -15.23 -22.98
C VAL A 403 -8.80 -16.61 -22.44
N GLN A 404 -7.52 -17.01 -22.50
CA GLN A 404 -7.05 -18.29 -22.03
C GLN A 404 -6.50 -18.14 -20.61
N TYR A 405 -6.80 -19.12 -19.77
CA TYR A 405 -6.46 -19.11 -18.35
C TYR A 405 -5.71 -20.36 -17.92
N CYS A 406 -4.98 -20.19 -16.83
CA CYS A 406 -4.30 -21.24 -16.11
C CYS A 406 -4.79 -21.20 -14.67
N CYS A 407 -5.42 -22.26 -14.18
CA CYS A 407 -5.91 -22.34 -12.80
C CYS A 407 -5.23 -23.43 -11.96
N ARG A 408 -5.02 -23.15 -10.68
CA ARG A 408 -4.68 -24.13 -9.63
C ARG A 408 -5.94 -24.52 -8.89
N SER A 409 -6.03 -25.80 -8.57
CA SER A 409 -7.10 -26.41 -7.77
C SER A 409 -6.57 -27.44 -6.76
N ASP A 410 -5.26 -27.50 -6.60
CA ASP A 410 -4.52 -28.54 -5.88
C ASP A 410 -4.10 -28.11 -4.46
N GLY A 411 -4.73 -27.07 -3.92
CA GLY A 411 -4.48 -26.58 -2.56
C GLY A 411 -5.60 -25.69 -2.01
N SER A 412 -5.58 -25.49 -0.69
CA SER A 412 -6.57 -24.65 0.00
C SER A 412 -6.25 -23.16 -0.11
N ALA A 413 -7.25 -22.35 -0.46
CA ALA A 413 -7.14 -20.89 -0.45
C ALA A 413 -6.78 -20.30 0.94
N TYR A 414 -7.00 -21.03 2.03
CA TYR A 414 -6.67 -20.57 3.38
C TYR A 414 -5.19 -20.72 3.75
N ILE A 415 -4.45 -21.58 3.02
CA ILE A 415 -3.03 -21.77 3.24
C ILE A 415 -2.29 -20.64 2.53
N SER A 416 -1.61 -19.77 3.30
CA SER A 416 -0.99 -18.57 2.73
C SER A 416 0.21 -18.91 1.84
N MET A 417 0.13 -18.57 0.56
CA MET A 417 1.26 -18.72 -0.35
C MET A 417 2.25 -17.56 -0.23
N LYS A 418 3.54 -17.81 -0.45
CA LYS A 418 4.56 -16.75 -0.53
C LYS A 418 4.62 -16.24 -1.95
N ARG A 419 4.51 -14.92 -2.15
CA ARG A 419 4.72 -14.20 -3.41
C ARG A 419 5.44 -12.88 -3.13
N PRO A 420 5.98 -12.19 -4.15
CA PRO A 420 6.58 -10.89 -3.92
C PRO A 420 5.53 -9.90 -3.42
N THR A 421 5.77 -9.32 -2.24
CA THR A 421 4.82 -8.41 -1.57
C THR A 421 5.22 -6.94 -1.70
N TYR A 422 6.17 -6.63 -2.59
CA TYR A 422 6.69 -5.28 -2.78
C TYR A 422 5.78 -4.40 -3.67
N GLN A 423 4.80 -4.98 -4.36
CA GLN A 423 3.82 -4.25 -5.15
C GLN A 423 2.49 -5.00 -5.14
N PRO A 424 1.34 -4.30 -5.13
CA PRO A 424 0.05 -4.91 -5.32
C PRO A 424 -0.06 -5.67 -6.64
N PHE A 425 -0.89 -6.71 -6.65
CA PHE A 425 -1.17 -7.47 -7.87
C PHE A 425 -2.55 -8.12 -7.79
N TYR A 426 -3.04 -8.59 -8.93
CA TYR A 426 -4.26 -9.39 -9.01
C TYR A 426 -3.95 -10.85 -9.27
N LEU A 427 -4.79 -11.72 -8.72
CA LEU A 427 -5.05 -13.04 -9.27
C LEU A 427 -6.54 -13.15 -9.56
N TYR A 428 -6.91 -14.12 -10.39
CA TYR A 428 -8.31 -14.44 -10.60
C TYR A 428 -8.79 -15.38 -9.49
N LYS A 429 -9.99 -15.13 -8.96
CA LYS A 429 -10.66 -16.06 -8.05
C LYS A 429 -11.04 -17.31 -8.84
N TYR A 430 -10.92 -18.50 -8.25
CA TYR A 430 -11.24 -19.75 -8.96
C TYR A 430 -12.53 -20.42 -8.47
N THR A 431 -12.50 -21.33 -7.50
CA THR A 431 -13.73 -21.99 -7.02
C THR A 431 -14.07 -21.63 -5.58
N SER A 432 -13.07 -21.32 -4.75
CA SER A 432 -13.24 -20.96 -3.34
C SER A 432 -13.19 -19.44 -3.10
N THR A 433 -13.00 -19.04 -1.83
CA THR A 433 -12.54 -17.70 -1.47
C THR A 433 -11.19 -17.37 -2.13
N CYS A 434 -10.80 -16.10 -2.11
CA CYS A 434 -9.50 -15.67 -2.60
C CYS A 434 -8.34 -16.36 -1.87
N GLN A 435 -7.38 -16.87 -2.65
CA GLN A 435 -6.14 -17.45 -2.15
C GLN A 435 -5.43 -16.49 -1.20
N ARG A 436 -5.03 -16.90 0.01
CA ARG A 436 -4.26 -16.04 0.91
C ARG A 436 -2.82 -15.92 0.44
N VAL A 437 -2.26 -14.72 0.51
CA VAL A 437 -0.83 -14.44 0.25
C VAL A 437 -0.19 -13.95 1.54
N ARG A 438 0.88 -14.62 1.98
CA ARG A 438 1.57 -14.28 3.22
C ARG A 438 2.13 -12.86 3.13
N GLY A 439 1.68 -12.00 4.02
CA GLY A 439 2.15 -10.60 4.11
C GLY A 439 1.29 -9.59 3.34
N MET A 440 0.21 -10.02 2.67
CA MET A 440 -0.71 -9.14 1.96
C MET A 440 -2.14 -9.31 2.46
N SER A 441 -2.92 -8.22 2.42
CA SER A 441 -4.37 -8.30 2.52
C SER A 441 -4.95 -8.67 1.16
N VAL A 442 -6.14 -9.28 1.14
CA VAL A 442 -6.83 -9.62 -0.09
C VAL A 442 -8.23 -9.03 -0.10
N ARG A 443 -8.62 -8.43 -1.23
CA ARG A 443 -9.98 -7.95 -1.49
C ARG A 443 -10.51 -8.57 -2.76
N GLU A 444 -11.73 -9.09 -2.71
CA GLU A 444 -12.42 -9.54 -3.91
C GLU A 444 -12.96 -8.34 -4.69
N GLU A 445 -12.72 -8.34 -5.99
CA GLU A 445 -13.24 -7.35 -6.93
C GLU A 445 -13.80 -8.08 -8.16
N THR A 446 -14.71 -7.45 -8.87
CA THR A 446 -15.48 -8.01 -9.97
C THR A 446 -15.51 -7.02 -11.11
N ILE A 447 -15.48 -7.54 -12.32
CA ILE A 447 -15.76 -6.78 -13.54
C ILE A 447 -16.88 -7.53 -14.24
N LYS A 448 -17.99 -6.82 -14.48
CA LYS A 448 -19.09 -7.20 -15.34
C LYS A 448 -18.87 -6.53 -16.69
N MET A 449 -18.72 -7.35 -17.72
CA MET A 449 -18.62 -6.95 -19.12
C MET A 449 -19.90 -7.43 -19.81
N ASP A 450 -20.77 -6.50 -20.16
CA ASP A 450 -21.99 -6.74 -20.89
C ASP A 450 -21.66 -7.21 -22.30
N ASP A 451 -22.15 -8.40 -22.64
CA ASP A 451 -21.99 -9.03 -23.94
C ASP A 451 -23.29 -8.89 -24.77
N GLU A 452 -23.28 -9.32 -26.04
CA GLU A 452 -24.39 -9.14 -26.97
C GLU A 452 -25.73 -9.66 -26.40
N ASP A 453 -26.80 -8.87 -26.53
CA ASP A 453 -28.15 -9.22 -26.04
C ASP A 453 -28.91 -10.18 -27.00
N ASP A 454 -28.56 -10.17 -28.29
CA ASP A 454 -29.21 -10.95 -29.34
C ASP A 454 -28.31 -12.08 -29.91
N ARG A 455 -28.75 -13.34 -29.79
CA ARG A 455 -28.00 -14.54 -30.29
C ARG A 455 -26.59 -14.72 -29.72
N ASN A 456 -26.39 -14.30 -28.48
CA ASN A 456 -25.17 -14.47 -27.70
C ASN A 456 -24.64 -15.92 -27.69
N ASN A 457 -23.44 -16.14 -28.24
CA ASN A 457 -22.73 -17.41 -28.24
C ASN A 457 -21.55 -17.46 -27.22
N SER A 458 -21.61 -16.64 -26.17
CA SER A 458 -20.66 -16.68 -25.06
C SER A 458 -20.53 -18.10 -24.51
N SER A 459 -19.29 -18.53 -24.28
CA SER A 459 -18.98 -19.89 -23.86
C SER A 459 -17.74 -19.94 -22.99
N ASP A 460 -17.59 -21.03 -22.26
CA ASP A 460 -16.42 -21.29 -21.43
C ASP A 460 -16.09 -22.77 -21.44
N GLY A 461 -14.85 -23.11 -21.11
CA GLY A 461 -14.42 -24.49 -21.09
C GLY A 461 -13.12 -24.70 -20.32
N GLY A 462 -12.96 -25.91 -19.78
CA GLY A 462 -11.80 -26.28 -18.98
C GLY A 462 -11.75 -25.52 -17.64
N HIS A 463 -10.55 -25.19 -17.17
CA HIS A 463 -10.36 -24.48 -15.90
C HIS A 463 -10.19 -22.97 -16.11
N HIS A 464 -11.17 -22.18 -15.67
CA HIS A 464 -11.19 -20.73 -15.83
C HIS A 464 -11.64 -20.02 -14.52
N PRO A 465 -11.42 -18.70 -14.39
CA PRO A 465 -11.85 -17.91 -13.23
C PRO A 465 -13.31 -18.08 -12.84
N LYS A 466 -13.61 -17.82 -11.55
CA LYS A 466 -14.99 -17.76 -11.05
C LYS A 466 -15.76 -16.71 -11.83
N LYS A 467 -16.97 -17.11 -12.24
CA LYS A 467 -17.99 -16.24 -12.79
C LYS A 467 -19.31 -16.36 -12.02
N THR A 468 -20.08 -15.29 -11.93
CA THR A 468 -21.42 -15.30 -11.31
C THR A 468 -22.54 -15.45 -12.36
N ASP A 469 -22.23 -15.20 -13.64
CA ASP A 469 -23.04 -15.40 -14.85
C ASP A 469 -22.09 -15.44 -16.08
N THR A 470 -22.54 -15.12 -17.30
CA THR A 470 -21.68 -15.02 -18.50
C THR A 470 -20.77 -13.78 -18.52
N THR A 471 -21.11 -12.74 -17.76
CA THR A 471 -20.54 -11.39 -17.89
C THR A 471 -19.66 -10.98 -16.72
N VAL A 472 -19.82 -11.57 -15.54
CA VAL A 472 -19.13 -11.18 -14.30
C VAL A 472 -17.95 -12.10 -13.98
N VAL A 473 -16.71 -11.56 -14.04
CA VAL A 473 -15.48 -12.26 -13.61
C VAL A 473 -15.01 -11.75 -12.25
N HIS A 474 -14.54 -12.66 -11.39
CA HIS A 474 -14.04 -12.35 -10.05
C HIS A 474 -12.51 -12.37 -9.94
N TYR A 475 -12.00 -11.39 -9.20
CA TYR A 475 -10.59 -11.09 -9.02
C TYR A 475 -10.27 -10.96 -7.54
N CYS A 476 -9.03 -11.22 -7.19
CA CYS A 476 -8.47 -11.08 -5.86
C CYS A 476 -7.34 -10.06 -5.93
N TYR A 477 -7.59 -8.86 -5.42
CA TYR A 477 -6.60 -7.81 -5.30
C TYR A 477 -5.76 -8.01 -4.04
N TYR A 478 -4.45 -8.18 -4.21
CA TYR A 478 -3.50 -8.34 -3.12
C TYR A 478 -2.78 -7.03 -2.88
N SER A 479 -2.82 -6.58 -1.63
CA SER A 479 -2.20 -5.34 -1.19
C SER A 479 -1.59 -5.52 0.19
#